data_AF-A0A7V2Y9S2-F1
#
_entry.id   AF-A0A7V2Y9S2-F1
#
_cell.length_a   1.000
_cell.length_b   1.000
_cell.length_c   1.000
_cell.angle_alpha   90.00
_cell.angle_beta   90.00
_cell.angle_gamma   90.00
#
_symmetry.space_group_name_H-M   'P 1'
#
loop_
_entity.id
_entity.type
_entity.pdbx_description
1 polymer ?
#
loop_
_entity_poly.entity_id
_entity_poly.type
_entity_poly.pdbx_seq_one_letter_code
_entity_poly.pdbx_strand_id
1 'polypeptide(L)'
;MYQGRDELTVMQEDLHRALSRPARRWAMLIDLRRCTACHACTAACVSEQKSPPGVMYRVVYEEEFGTFPKVARRFTPRLCNQCDDPPCVTACPNKGEGKATWKDKDGVVMINYTQCIGCGRCVMACPYKARALDGGAFYTEGTPKLQDYEKAPSWEYGRKWPRAENELPVGTARKCHFCVHRLKVGMLPACVTTCPCRANFFGDPQDPQSLIHIWMKENASRVRVLGSVSSPGERKPANSELRGMRPHELAQAIGYPGKQPVFAGQAPAKPRVFYILP
;
A
#
# COMPACT_ATOMS: atom_id res chain seq x y z
N MET A 1 -18.19 -15.99 9.08
CA MET A 1 -17.57 -17.23 8.57
C MET A 1 -18.28 -17.60 7.28
N TYR A 2 -17.54 -17.71 6.18
CA TYR A 2 -18.11 -18.03 4.87
C TYR A 2 -18.47 -19.52 4.85
N GLN A 3 -19.76 -19.84 4.73
CA GLN A 3 -20.26 -21.23 4.75
C GLN A 3 -19.75 -22.04 5.96
N GLY A 4 -19.66 -21.39 7.13
CA GLY A 4 -19.17 -22.04 8.37
C GLY A 4 -17.65 -22.20 8.45
N ARG A 5 -16.88 -21.73 7.46
CA ARG A 5 -15.41 -21.76 7.44
C ARG A 5 -14.81 -20.40 7.80
N ASP A 6 -13.62 -20.40 8.40
CA ASP A 6 -12.86 -19.16 8.63
C ASP A 6 -12.41 -18.56 7.28
N GLU A 7 -12.66 -17.25 7.12
CA GLU A 7 -12.42 -16.54 5.86
C GLU A 7 -10.93 -16.47 5.50
N LEU A 8 -10.00 -16.45 6.48
CA LEU A 8 -8.56 -16.49 6.17
C LEU A 8 -8.18 -17.84 5.57
N THR A 9 -8.72 -18.93 6.11
CA THR A 9 -8.45 -20.28 5.62
C THR A 9 -8.92 -20.43 4.18
N VAL A 10 -10.13 -19.96 3.86
CA VAL A 10 -10.64 -19.95 2.48
C VAL A 10 -9.76 -19.10 1.56
N MET A 11 -9.38 -17.89 1.97
CA MET A 11 -8.47 -17.05 1.16
C MET A 11 -7.09 -17.65 0.98
N GLN A 12 -6.62 -18.45 1.94
CA GLN A 12 -5.34 -19.13 1.85
C GLN A 12 -5.37 -20.25 0.81
N GLU A 13 -6.50 -20.97 0.69
CA GLU A 13 -6.76 -21.93 -0.39
C GLU A 13 -6.90 -21.23 -1.75
N ASP A 14 -7.61 -20.09 -1.79
CA ASP A 14 -7.74 -19.26 -2.98
C ASP A 14 -6.39 -18.77 -3.48
N LEU A 15 -5.50 -18.38 -2.56
CA LEU A 15 -4.13 -18.00 -2.89
C LEU A 15 -3.39 -19.16 -3.56
N HIS A 16 -3.43 -20.36 -2.99
CA HIS A 16 -2.75 -21.53 -3.57
C HIS A 16 -3.32 -21.90 -4.94
N ARG A 17 -4.65 -21.83 -5.10
CA ARG A 17 -5.32 -22.06 -6.39
C ARG A 17 -4.95 -20.99 -7.43
N ALA A 18 -4.84 -19.73 -7.04
CA ALA A 18 -4.36 -18.67 -7.93
C ALA A 18 -2.87 -18.86 -8.28
N LEU A 19 -2.06 -19.36 -7.35
CA LEU A 19 -0.63 -19.61 -7.58
C LEU A 19 -0.36 -20.77 -8.56
N SER A 20 -1.28 -21.73 -8.71
CA SER A 20 -1.15 -22.82 -9.68
C SER A 20 -1.51 -22.41 -11.12
N ARG A 21 -2.13 -21.23 -11.33
CA ARG A 21 -2.59 -20.75 -12.64
C ARG A 21 -1.59 -19.77 -13.28
N PRO A 22 -1.22 -19.90 -14.56
CA PRO A 22 -0.22 -19.02 -15.18
C PRO A 22 -0.66 -17.55 -15.27
N ALA A 23 -1.95 -17.32 -15.54
CA ALA A 23 -2.58 -16.01 -15.53
C ALA A 23 -3.32 -15.81 -14.20
N ARG A 24 -2.90 -14.80 -13.43
CA ARG A 24 -3.50 -14.42 -12.15
C ARG A 24 -3.47 -12.91 -11.99
N ARG A 25 -4.43 -12.36 -11.25
CA ARG A 25 -4.54 -10.90 -11.08
C ARG A 25 -4.73 -10.53 -9.60
N TRP A 26 -3.67 -10.11 -8.91
CA TRP A 26 -3.82 -9.74 -7.49
C TRP A 26 -4.66 -8.49 -7.29
N ALA A 27 -5.65 -8.57 -6.41
CA ALA A 27 -6.45 -7.44 -5.94
C ALA A 27 -6.74 -7.55 -4.44
N MET A 28 -7.21 -6.43 -3.87
CA MET A 28 -7.67 -6.36 -2.48
C MET A 28 -9.04 -5.70 -2.42
N LEU A 29 -9.95 -6.27 -1.64
CA LEU A 29 -11.24 -5.68 -1.29
C LEU A 29 -11.27 -5.45 0.22
N ILE A 30 -11.61 -4.25 0.65
CA ILE A 30 -11.63 -3.87 2.06
C ILE A 30 -13.05 -3.54 2.48
N ASP A 31 -13.62 -4.33 3.39
CA ASP A 31 -14.95 -4.10 3.95
C ASP A 31 -14.90 -3.07 5.09
N LEU A 32 -15.31 -1.83 4.80
CA LEU A 32 -15.26 -0.75 5.78
C LEU A 32 -16.31 -0.90 6.88
N ARG A 33 -17.35 -1.72 6.68
CA ARG A 33 -18.34 -2.05 7.72
C ARG A 33 -17.73 -2.86 8.86
N ARG A 34 -16.64 -3.59 8.57
CA ARG A 34 -15.91 -4.43 9.53
C ARG A 34 -14.69 -3.76 10.12
N CYS A 35 -14.26 -2.62 9.56
CA CYS A 35 -13.07 -1.93 10.05
C CYS A 35 -13.40 -1.22 11.37
N THR A 36 -12.56 -1.41 12.40
CA THR A 36 -12.73 -0.78 13.73
C THR A 36 -11.62 0.20 14.09
N ALA A 37 -10.77 0.56 13.11
CA ALA A 37 -9.55 1.35 13.34
C ALA A 37 -8.63 0.82 14.45
N CYS A 38 -8.52 -0.50 14.63
CA CYS A 38 -7.56 -1.08 15.59
C CYS A 38 -6.08 -0.90 15.22
N HIS A 39 -5.76 -0.35 14.03
CA HIS A 39 -4.40 -0.15 13.49
C HIS A 39 -3.48 -1.40 13.42
N ALA A 40 -3.99 -2.60 13.73
CA ALA A 40 -3.23 -3.84 13.68
C ALA A 40 -2.65 -4.12 12.27
N CYS A 41 -3.39 -3.77 11.23
CA CYS A 41 -2.92 -3.90 9.85
C CYS A 41 -1.79 -2.93 9.48
N THR A 42 -1.73 -1.76 10.12
CA THR A 42 -0.64 -0.79 10.00
C THR A 42 0.61 -1.35 10.69
N ALA A 43 0.49 -1.74 11.96
CA ALA A 43 1.58 -2.29 12.76
C ALA A 43 2.18 -3.56 12.12
N ALA A 44 1.34 -4.47 11.63
CA ALA A 44 1.78 -5.66 10.91
C ALA A 44 2.59 -5.30 9.65
N CYS A 45 2.16 -4.29 8.89
CA CYS A 45 2.88 -3.88 7.70
C CYS A 45 4.22 -3.22 8.04
N VAL A 46 4.29 -2.41 9.10
CA VAL A 46 5.53 -1.80 9.58
C VAL A 46 6.51 -2.89 10.04
N SER A 47 6.03 -3.86 10.80
CA SER A 47 6.84 -4.98 11.31
C SER A 47 7.36 -5.89 10.20
N GLU A 48 6.49 -6.25 9.24
CA GLU A 48 6.81 -7.13 8.11
C GLU A 48 7.81 -6.47 7.15
N GLN A 49 7.61 -5.20 6.80
CA GLN A 49 8.44 -4.51 5.80
C GLN A 49 9.60 -3.74 6.41
N LYS A 50 9.74 -3.71 7.74
CA LYS A 50 10.69 -2.84 8.47
C LYS A 50 10.62 -1.41 7.94
N SER A 51 9.40 -0.86 7.94
CA SER A 51 9.18 0.49 7.45
C SER A 51 9.65 1.51 8.48
N PRO A 52 10.49 2.50 8.11
CA PRO A 52 11.01 3.53 9.00
C PRO A 52 10.00 4.67 9.24
N PRO A 53 10.31 5.62 10.13
CA PRO A 53 9.52 6.84 10.27
C PRO A 53 9.28 7.53 8.93
N GLY A 54 8.07 8.06 8.74
CA GLY A 54 7.70 8.75 7.50
C GLY A 54 7.49 7.83 6.29
N VAL A 55 7.61 6.50 6.43
CA VAL A 55 7.28 5.53 5.38
C VAL A 55 6.19 4.61 5.92
N MET A 56 4.93 4.84 5.53
CA MET A 56 3.82 3.98 5.94
C MET A 56 3.06 3.45 4.74
N TYR A 57 3.09 2.13 4.56
CA TYR A 57 2.49 1.47 3.40
C TYR A 57 0.97 1.32 3.49
N ARG A 58 0.44 1.40 4.71
CA ARG A 58 -0.97 1.23 5.01
C ARG A 58 -1.32 2.09 6.21
N VAL A 59 -1.93 3.24 5.98
CA VAL A 59 -2.41 4.16 7.04
C VAL A 59 -3.90 3.99 7.17
N VAL A 60 -4.45 3.96 8.38
CA VAL A 60 -5.91 3.95 8.60
C VAL A 60 -6.35 5.38 8.89
N TYR A 61 -7.19 5.92 8.02
CA TYR A 61 -7.81 7.23 8.20
C TYR A 61 -9.10 7.10 8.98
N GLU A 62 -9.35 8.03 9.88
CA GLU A 62 -10.57 8.12 10.65
C GLU A 62 -11.33 9.36 10.18
N GLU A 63 -12.58 9.17 9.77
CA GLU A 63 -13.43 10.19 9.17
C GLU A 63 -14.72 10.28 9.96
N GLU A 64 -15.08 11.48 10.41
CA GLU A 64 -16.37 11.79 11.01
C GLU A 64 -17.25 12.50 9.97
N PHE A 65 -18.51 12.09 9.88
CA PHE A 65 -19.47 12.67 8.95
C PHE A 65 -20.87 12.77 9.58
N GLY A 66 -21.69 13.64 9.02
CA GLY A 66 -23.00 14.00 9.57
C GLY A 66 -22.93 15.24 10.47
N THR A 67 -24.06 15.59 11.06
CA THR A 67 -24.20 16.72 11.98
C THR A 67 -24.87 16.24 13.25
N PHE A 68 -24.48 16.81 14.40
CA PHE A 68 -25.07 16.44 15.68
C PHE A 68 -26.61 16.57 15.64
N PRO A 69 -27.37 15.57 16.15
CA PRO A 69 -26.95 14.36 16.87
C PRO A 69 -26.67 13.14 15.98
N LYS A 70 -26.85 13.24 14.65
CA LYS A 70 -26.66 12.14 13.68
C LYS A 70 -25.24 12.14 13.11
N VAL A 71 -24.26 11.86 13.96
CA VAL A 71 -22.86 11.70 13.58
C VAL A 71 -22.51 10.23 13.37
N ALA A 72 -21.61 9.96 12.43
CA ALA A 72 -21.09 8.63 12.17
C ALA A 72 -19.60 8.68 11.86
N ARG A 73 -18.92 7.54 12.08
CA ARG A 73 -17.49 7.37 11.82
C ARG A 73 -17.25 6.32 10.74
N ARG A 74 -16.27 6.57 9.89
CA ARG A 74 -15.75 5.62 8.91
C ARG A 74 -14.24 5.52 9.07
N PHE A 75 -13.74 4.31 8.95
CA PHE A 75 -12.33 4.02 9.07
C PHE A 75 -11.82 3.45 7.76
N THR A 76 -10.91 4.15 7.10
CA THR A 76 -10.46 3.83 5.75
C THR A 76 -8.96 3.48 5.74
N PRO A 77 -8.61 2.18 5.69
CA PRO A 77 -7.24 1.76 5.41
C PRO A 77 -6.82 2.13 4.00
N ARG A 78 -5.81 2.99 3.86
CA ARG A 78 -5.26 3.44 2.58
C ARG A 78 -3.89 2.84 2.34
N LEU A 79 -3.77 2.11 1.24
CA LEU A 79 -2.55 1.47 0.75
C LEU A 79 -2.31 1.86 -0.72
N CYS A 80 -1.23 1.33 -1.31
CA CYS A 80 -1.05 1.45 -2.76
C CYS A 80 -2.11 0.64 -3.51
N ASN A 81 -2.81 1.31 -4.43
CA ASN A 81 -3.91 0.71 -5.21
C ASN A 81 -3.46 -0.26 -6.30
N GLN A 82 -2.15 -0.44 -6.51
CA GLN A 82 -1.57 -1.29 -7.57
C GLN A 82 -2.25 -1.08 -8.93
N CYS A 83 -2.36 0.17 -9.39
CA CYS A 83 -3.13 0.51 -10.58
C CYS A 83 -2.63 -0.20 -11.85
N ASP A 84 -3.52 -0.45 -12.82
CA ASP A 84 -3.19 -1.05 -14.13
C ASP A 84 -2.53 -0.06 -15.09
N ASP A 85 -2.87 1.22 -14.96
CA ASP A 85 -2.30 2.37 -15.67
C ASP A 85 -1.55 3.30 -14.70
N PRO A 86 -0.54 2.79 -13.95
CA PRO A 86 0.03 3.49 -12.81
C PRO A 86 0.75 4.79 -13.22
N PRO A 87 0.25 5.99 -12.86
CA PRO A 87 0.89 7.26 -13.23
C PRO A 87 2.30 7.37 -12.65
N CYS A 88 2.51 6.75 -11.48
CA CYS A 88 3.80 6.66 -10.82
C CYS A 88 4.86 5.87 -11.60
N VAL A 89 4.48 4.95 -12.49
CA VAL A 89 5.42 4.28 -13.41
C VAL A 89 5.72 5.21 -14.58
N THR A 90 4.69 5.81 -15.19
CA THR A 90 4.85 6.75 -16.33
C THR A 90 5.78 7.91 -15.99
N ALA A 91 5.67 8.45 -14.78
CA ALA A 91 6.48 9.57 -14.29
C ALA A 91 7.94 9.22 -13.98
N CYS A 92 8.31 7.93 -13.90
CA CYS A 92 9.68 7.54 -13.62
C CYS A 92 10.54 7.64 -14.89
N PRO A 93 11.72 8.32 -14.83
CA PRO A 93 12.62 8.40 -15.98
C PRO A 93 13.25 7.05 -16.32
N ASN A 94 13.49 6.21 -15.31
CA ASN A 94 14.03 4.85 -15.47
C ASN A 94 12.92 3.79 -15.32
N LYS A 95 11.84 3.90 -16.11
CA LYS A 95 10.69 2.96 -16.09
C LYS A 95 10.84 1.82 -17.10
N GLY A 96 10.23 0.68 -16.78
CA GLY A 96 10.22 -0.53 -17.63
C GLY A 96 10.63 -1.78 -16.85
N GLU A 97 10.37 -2.95 -17.40
CA GLU A 97 10.70 -4.22 -16.75
C GLU A 97 12.19 -4.30 -16.40
N GLY A 98 12.49 -4.73 -15.17
CA GLY A 98 13.86 -4.76 -14.62
C GLY A 98 14.45 -3.40 -14.21
N LYS A 99 13.86 -2.27 -14.66
CA LYS A 99 14.29 -0.91 -14.31
C LYS A 99 13.69 -0.47 -12.96
N ALA A 100 13.74 0.83 -12.63
CA ALA A 100 13.38 1.34 -11.31
C ALA A 100 11.94 1.04 -10.89
N THR A 101 10.99 1.04 -11.82
CA THR A 101 9.59 0.69 -11.53
C THR A 101 8.85 0.24 -12.80
N TRP A 102 8.00 -0.78 -12.65
CA TRP A 102 7.15 -1.32 -13.71
C TRP A 102 5.92 -1.99 -13.10
N LYS A 103 5.02 -2.47 -13.94
CA LYS A 103 3.90 -3.34 -13.55
C LYS A 103 4.28 -4.76 -13.94
N ASP A 104 4.32 -5.69 -12.99
CA ASP A 104 4.61 -7.09 -13.32
C ASP A 104 3.40 -7.79 -13.96
N LYS A 105 3.61 -9.04 -14.41
CA LYS A 105 2.57 -9.84 -15.08
C LYS A 105 1.37 -10.18 -14.18
N ASP A 106 1.58 -10.30 -12.87
CA ASP A 106 0.51 -10.56 -11.90
C ASP A 106 -0.20 -9.25 -11.49
N GLY A 107 0.36 -8.13 -11.93
CA GLY A 107 -0.05 -6.75 -11.80
C GLY A 107 0.19 -6.13 -10.43
N VAL A 108 1.27 -6.51 -9.76
CA VAL A 108 1.89 -5.70 -8.72
C VAL A 108 2.73 -4.62 -9.39
N VAL A 109 2.61 -3.37 -8.93
CA VAL A 109 3.53 -2.32 -9.38
C VAL A 109 4.84 -2.53 -8.61
N MET A 110 5.94 -2.81 -9.29
CA MET A 110 7.23 -3.15 -8.68
C MET A 110 8.10 -1.91 -8.50
N ILE A 111 8.99 -1.96 -7.51
CA ILE A 111 10.12 -1.03 -7.39
C ILE A 111 11.40 -1.86 -7.29
N ASN A 112 12.37 -1.56 -8.15
CA ASN A 112 13.73 -2.08 -8.02
C ASN A 112 14.60 -1.02 -7.35
N TYR A 113 15.01 -1.28 -6.11
CA TYR A 113 15.82 -0.36 -5.33
C TYR A 113 17.17 -0.08 -5.98
N THR A 114 17.79 -1.06 -6.65
CA THR A 114 19.12 -0.87 -7.26
C THR A 114 19.10 0.03 -8.49
N GLN A 115 17.92 0.26 -9.07
CA GLN A 115 17.72 1.09 -10.25
C GLN A 115 17.04 2.43 -9.91
N CYS A 116 16.58 2.57 -8.66
CA CYS A 116 15.85 3.75 -8.20
C CYS A 116 16.84 4.84 -7.76
N ILE A 117 16.85 5.94 -8.51
CA ILE A 117 17.70 7.10 -8.23
C ILE A 117 17.10 8.09 -7.21
N GLY A 118 16.07 7.71 -6.46
CA GLY A 118 15.50 8.55 -5.41
C GLY A 118 14.80 9.86 -5.83
N CYS A 119 14.60 10.13 -7.13
CA CYS A 119 14.15 11.45 -7.62
C CYS A 119 12.73 11.93 -7.21
N GLY A 120 11.93 11.14 -6.48
CA GLY A 120 10.62 11.57 -5.97
C GLY A 120 9.47 11.76 -6.98
N ARG A 121 9.73 11.78 -8.30
CA ARG A 121 8.69 12.00 -9.34
C ARG A 121 7.49 11.04 -9.23
N CYS A 122 7.76 9.78 -8.90
CA CYS A 122 6.72 8.77 -8.73
C CYS A 122 5.84 9.00 -7.49
N VAL A 123 6.37 9.67 -6.46
CA VAL A 123 5.61 10.07 -5.26
C VAL A 123 4.66 11.21 -5.62
N MET A 124 5.15 12.22 -6.36
CA MET A 124 4.33 13.32 -6.86
C MET A 124 3.17 12.85 -7.73
N ALA A 125 3.49 11.97 -8.69
CA ALA A 125 2.52 11.52 -9.69
C ALA A 125 1.44 10.59 -9.14
N CYS A 126 1.60 10.04 -7.92
CA CYS A 126 0.61 9.14 -7.37
C CYS A 126 -0.63 9.93 -6.89
N PRO A 127 -1.82 9.74 -7.49
CA PRO A 127 -3.03 10.47 -7.09
C PRO A 127 -3.54 10.07 -5.70
N TYR A 128 -2.98 8.99 -5.13
CA TYR A 128 -3.34 8.45 -3.82
C TYR A 128 -2.27 8.72 -2.75
N LYS A 129 -1.16 9.38 -3.11
CA LYS A 129 0.01 9.60 -2.24
C LYS A 129 0.45 8.32 -1.50
N ALA A 130 0.48 7.22 -2.23
CA ALA A 130 0.73 5.87 -1.70
C ALA A 130 2.18 5.38 -1.91
N ARG A 131 3.10 6.30 -2.26
CA ARG A 131 4.54 6.08 -2.30
C ARG A 131 5.21 7.08 -1.36
N ALA A 132 6.31 6.68 -0.75
CA ALA A 132 7.17 7.53 0.07
C ALA A 132 8.61 7.45 -0.45
N LEU A 133 9.45 8.42 -0.07
CA LEU A 133 10.90 8.27 -0.17
C LEU A 133 11.44 7.86 1.19
N ASP A 134 12.36 6.90 1.19
CA ASP A 134 13.03 6.47 2.41
C ASP A 134 14.18 7.42 2.74
N GLY A 135 14.01 8.21 3.81
CA GLY A 135 15.02 9.18 4.24
C GLY A 135 16.12 8.62 5.14
N GLY A 136 16.10 7.33 5.47
CA GLY A 136 17.13 6.75 6.35
C GLY A 136 16.89 6.93 7.85
N ALA A 137 15.85 7.65 8.26
CA ALA A 137 15.52 7.91 9.67
C ALA A 137 15.22 6.63 10.48
N PHE A 138 15.35 6.76 11.81
CA PHE A 138 15.04 5.75 12.82
C PHE A 138 14.00 6.31 13.82
N TYR A 139 13.08 5.48 14.29
CA TYR A 139 12.09 5.82 15.32
C TYR A 139 12.73 6.21 16.64
N THR A 140 13.85 5.57 17.01
CA THR A 140 14.59 5.90 18.25
C THR A 140 15.81 6.78 18.02
N GLU A 141 15.84 7.51 16.90
CA GLU A 141 16.83 8.55 16.66
C GLU A 141 16.81 9.59 17.80
N GLY A 142 17.99 9.93 18.33
CA GLY A 142 18.14 10.84 19.47
C GLY A 142 17.93 10.21 20.86
N THR A 143 17.59 8.92 20.96
CA THR A 143 17.58 8.19 22.24
C THR A 143 18.97 7.61 22.57
N PRO A 144 19.24 7.16 23.81
CA PRO A 144 20.57 6.64 24.19
C PRO A 144 21.08 5.47 23.35
N LYS A 145 20.18 4.66 22.75
CA LYS A 145 20.54 3.56 21.86
C LYS A 145 19.44 3.34 20.82
N LEU A 146 19.85 3.24 19.56
CA LEU A 146 19.00 2.74 18.49
C LEU A 146 18.56 1.29 18.78
N GLN A 147 17.26 1.04 18.68
CA GLN A 147 16.70 -0.28 18.94
C GLN A 147 17.06 -1.29 17.84
N ASP A 148 17.35 -2.54 18.23
CA ASP A 148 17.88 -3.55 17.31
C ASP A 148 16.85 -3.93 16.22
N TYR A 149 15.55 -3.83 16.53
CA TYR A 149 14.47 -4.11 15.55
C TYR A 149 14.51 -3.16 14.35
N GLU A 150 15.04 -1.94 14.51
CA GLU A 150 15.10 -0.94 13.47
C GLU A 150 16.24 -1.16 12.49
N LYS A 151 17.29 -1.85 12.94
CA LYS A 151 18.45 -2.25 12.13
C LYS A 151 18.22 -3.58 11.41
N ALA A 152 17.16 -4.30 11.78
CA ALA A 152 16.80 -5.56 11.15
C ALA A 152 16.53 -5.35 9.64
N PRO A 153 16.99 -6.27 8.77
CA PRO A 153 16.79 -6.14 7.34
C PRO A 153 15.31 -6.28 6.98
N SER A 154 14.88 -5.59 5.93
CA SER A 154 13.61 -5.89 5.27
C SER A 154 13.81 -7.00 4.23
N TRP A 155 12.71 -7.70 3.92
CA TRP A 155 12.70 -8.78 2.92
C TRP A 155 11.87 -8.41 1.68
N GLU A 156 11.70 -7.11 1.45
CA GLU A 156 10.87 -6.58 0.36
C GLU A 156 11.29 -7.15 -0.99
N TYR A 157 10.31 -7.50 -1.80
CA TYR A 157 10.47 -8.10 -3.13
C TYR A 157 11.20 -9.46 -3.14
N GLY A 158 11.43 -10.07 -1.97
CA GLY A 158 12.09 -11.38 -1.80
C GLY A 158 13.61 -11.27 -1.76
N ARG A 159 14.16 -10.11 -1.40
CA ARG A 159 15.59 -9.89 -1.23
C ARG A 159 15.85 -9.29 0.15
N LYS A 160 17.00 -9.63 0.74
CA LYS A 160 17.46 -9.05 2.00
C LYS A 160 17.96 -7.63 1.75
N TRP A 161 17.40 -6.67 2.48
CA TRP A 161 17.84 -5.27 2.43
C TRP A 161 18.27 -4.83 3.83
N PRO A 162 19.59 -4.77 4.09
CA PRO A 162 20.13 -4.27 5.35
C PRO A 162 19.68 -2.83 5.61
N ARG A 163 19.49 -2.47 6.89
CA ARG A 163 19.23 -1.09 7.29
C ARG A 163 20.49 -0.48 7.88
N ALA A 164 21.29 0.15 7.03
CA ALA A 164 22.47 0.90 7.42
C ALA A 164 22.62 2.16 6.55
N GLU A 165 23.53 3.05 6.94
CA GLU A 165 23.88 4.21 6.14
C GLU A 165 24.41 3.77 4.77
N ASN A 166 24.01 4.45 3.70
CA ASN A 166 24.37 4.13 2.30
C ASN A 166 23.95 2.74 1.79
N GLU A 167 23.12 2.01 2.55
CA GLU A 167 22.55 0.72 2.12
C GLU A 167 21.10 0.87 1.61
N LEU A 168 20.75 0.10 0.58
CA LEU A 168 19.38 0.05 0.08
C LEU A 168 18.46 -0.60 1.14
N PRO A 169 17.23 -0.09 1.34
CA PRO A 169 16.49 0.78 0.42
C PRO A 169 16.55 2.27 0.75
N VAL A 170 17.48 2.72 1.60
CA VAL A 170 17.63 4.15 1.95
C VAL A 170 17.87 4.97 0.69
N GLY A 171 17.22 6.14 0.59
CA GLY A 171 17.29 7.02 -0.58
C GLY A 171 16.39 6.60 -1.74
N THR A 172 15.67 5.49 -1.65
CA THR A 172 14.79 5.01 -2.73
C THR A 172 13.31 5.24 -2.44
N ALA A 173 12.48 5.11 -3.49
CA ALA A 173 11.03 5.12 -3.32
C ALA A 173 10.54 3.79 -2.73
N ARG A 174 9.66 3.86 -1.75
CA ARG A 174 9.07 2.73 -1.03
C ARG A 174 7.54 2.80 -1.05
N LYS A 175 6.87 1.65 -1.07
CA LYS A 175 5.39 1.55 -1.08
C LYS A 175 4.90 0.13 -0.80
N CYS A 176 3.61 0.00 -0.48
CA CYS A 176 2.94 -1.29 -0.47
C CYS A 176 3.14 -2.04 -1.82
N HIS A 177 3.49 -3.32 -1.73
CA HIS A 177 3.69 -4.24 -2.85
C HIS A 177 2.92 -5.56 -2.63
N PHE A 178 1.77 -5.47 -1.95
CA PHE A 178 0.94 -6.63 -1.56
C PHE A 178 1.72 -7.77 -0.88
N CYS A 179 2.79 -7.43 -0.15
CA CYS A 179 3.68 -8.42 0.44
C CYS A 179 4.13 -9.49 -0.56
N VAL A 180 4.50 -9.11 -1.78
CA VAL A 180 4.92 -10.04 -2.85
C VAL A 180 5.90 -11.12 -2.40
N HIS A 181 6.80 -10.85 -1.43
CA HIS A 181 7.70 -11.85 -0.88
C HIS A 181 6.98 -12.96 -0.10
N ARG A 182 5.88 -12.64 0.61
CA ARG A 182 4.97 -13.62 1.22
C ARG A 182 4.18 -14.40 0.16
N LEU A 183 3.67 -13.71 -0.85
CA LEU A 183 2.91 -14.34 -1.94
C LEU A 183 3.74 -15.40 -2.67
N LYS A 184 5.03 -15.12 -2.90
CA LYS A 184 5.98 -16.06 -3.55
C LYS A 184 6.16 -17.38 -2.80
N VAL A 185 5.95 -17.38 -1.48
CA VAL A 185 6.03 -18.59 -0.63
C VAL A 185 4.66 -19.10 -0.20
N GLY A 186 3.60 -18.68 -0.90
CA GLY A 186 2.25 -19.17 -0.65
C GLY A 186 1.61 -18.64 0.63
N MET A 187 2.03 -17.45 1.12
CA MET A 187 1.44 -16.82 2.30
C MET A 187 0.65 -15.56 1.93
N LEU A 188 -0.52 -15.38 2.54
CA LEU A 188 -1.32 -14.16 2.42
C LEU A 188 -0.56 -12.92 2.95
N PRO A 189 -0.88 -11.69 2.47
CA PRO A 189 -0.27 -10.46 2.95
C PRO A 189 -0.46 -10.26 4.47
N ALA A 190 0.54 -9.70 5.15
CA ALA A 190 0.50 -9.53 6.62
C ALA A 190 -0.73 -8.72 7.09
N CYS A 191 -1.10 -7.67 6.37
CA CYS A 191 -2.29 -6.87 6.70
C CYS A 191 -3.63 -7.63 6.56
N VAL A 192 -3.66 -8.73 5.81
CA VAL A 192 -4.81 -9.62 5.65
C VAL A 192 -4.88 -10.56 6.85
N THR A 193 -3.80 -11.30 7.12
CA THR A 193 -3.74 -12.31 8.17
C THR A 193 -3.87 -11.73 9.58
N THR A 194 -3.38 -10.51 9.81
CA THR A 194 -3.43 -9.87 11.14
C THR A 194 -4.77 -9.20 11.43
N CYS A 195 -5.65 -8.99 10.44
CA CYS A 195 -6.89 -8.24 10.68
C CYS A 195 -7.85 -9.04 11.58
N PRO A 196 -8.14 -8.57 12.81
CA PRO A 196 -9.00 -9.31 13.74
C PRO A 196 -10.45 -9.35 13.24
N CYS A 197 -10.88 -8.30 12.53
CA CYS A 197 -12.25 -8.15 12.03
C CYS A 197 -12.49 -8.77 10.65
N ARG A 198 -11.49 -9.43 10.05
CA ARG A 198 -11.58 -10.01 8.69
C ARG A 198 -12.12 -9.01 7.66
N ALA A 199 -11.64 -7.77 7.71
CA ALA A 199 -12.05 -6.70 6.81
C ALA A 199 -11.33 -6.75 5.45
N ASN A 200 -10.20 -7.46 5.36
CA ASN A 200 -9.36 -7.48 4.15
C ASN A 200 -9.53 -8.78 3.40
N PHE A 201 -10.09 -8.71 2.20
CA PHE A 201 -10.17 -9.80 1.26
C PHE A 201 -9.08 -9.65 0.21
N PHE A 202 -8.28 -10.70 -0.02
CA PHE A 202 -7.18 -10.67 -0.98
C PHE A 202 -7.18 -11.93 -1.84
N GLY A 203 -6.92 -11.76 -3.13
CA GLY A 203 -6.88 -12.88 -4.06
C GLY A 203 -7.00 -12.42 -5.51
N ASP A 204 -7.39 -13.35 -6.37
CA ASP A 204 -7.67 -13.08 -7.78
C ASP A 204 -9.18 -12.85 -8.00
N PRO A 205 -9.63 -11.62 -8.34
CA PRO A 205 -11.04 -11.35 -8.59
C PRO A 205 -11.54 -11.92 -9.92
N GLN A 206 -10.65 -12.44 -10.79
CA GLN A 206 -11.03 -13.14 -12.01
C GLN A 206 -11.34 -14.61 -11.78
N ASP A 207 -11.00 -15.15 -10.60
CA ASP A 207 -11.38 -16.50 -10.21
C ASP A 207 -12.78 -16.50 -9.60
N PRO A 208 -13.80 -17.07 -10.26
CA PRO A 208 -15.18 -17.05 -9.76
C PRO A 208 -15.37 -17.78 -8.42
N GLN A 209 -14.44 -18.68 -8.09
CA GLN A 209 -14.46 -19.43 -6.84
C GLN A 209 -13.78 -18.69 -5.69
N SER A 210 -13.05 -17.60 -5.96
CA SER A 210 -12.33 -16.89 -4.91
C SER A 210 -13.28 -16.08 -4.04
N LEU A 211 -12.96 -16.02 -2.75
CA LEU A 211 -13.74 -15.29 -1.77
C LEU A 211 -13.83 -13.80 -2.11
N ILE A 212 -12.76 -13.22 -2.67
CA ILE A 212 -12.77 -11.83 -3.15
C ILE A 212 -13.76 -11.63 -4.30
N HIS A 213 -13.81 -12.54 -5.29
CA HIS A 213 -14.77 -12.44 -6.40
C HIS A 213 -16.21 -12.50 -5.88
N ILE A 214 -16.50 -13.47 -5.02
CA ILE A 214 -17.82 -13.69 -4.44
C ILE A 214 -18.26 -12.45 -3.65
N TRP A 215 -17.41 -11.94 -2.74
CA TRP A 215 -17.73 -10.74 -1.96
C TRP A 215 -17.90 -9.48 -2.82
N MET A 216 -17.08 -9.31 -3.87
CA MET A 216 -17.24 -8.20 -4.81
C MET A 216 -18.59 -8.27 -5.53
N LYS A 217 -19.00 -9.47 -5.98
CA LYS A 217 -20.28 -9.69 -6.66
C LYS A 217 -21.47 -9.44 -5.74
N GLU A 218 -21.46 -10.01 -4.54
CA GLU A 218 -22.54 -9.88 -3.55
C GLU A 218 -22.73 -8.43 -3.07
N ASN A 219 -21.68 -7.61 -3.10
CA ASN A 219 -21.70 -6.24 -2.59
C ASN A 219 -21.53 -5.20 -3.70
N ALA A 220 -21.76 -5.58 -4.96
CA ALA A 220 -21.46 -4.76 -6.14
C ALA A 220 -22.00 -3.32 -6.05
N SER A 221 -23.20 -3.13 -5.50
CA SER A 221 -23.82 -1.80 -5.32
C SER A 221 -23.07 -0.89 -4.34
N ARG A 222 -22.27 -1.46 -3.43
CA ARG A 222 -21.49 -0.78 -2.38
C ARG A 222 -20.00 -0.71 -2.67
N VAL A 223 -19.51 -1.48 -3.65
CA VAL A 223 -18.10 -1.45 -4.02
C VAL A 223 -17.75 -0.09 -4.63
N ARG A 224 -16.73 0.57 -4.08
CA ARG A 224 -16.19 1.83 -4.55
C ARG A 224 -14.66 1.78 -4.64
N VAL A 225 -14.12 2.79 -5.29
CA VAL A 225 -12.68 3.04 -5.43
C VAL A 225 -12.35 4.40 -4.84
N LEU A 226 -11.05 4.63 -4.61
CA LEU A 226 -10.60 5.97 -4.21
C LEU A 226 -10.54 6.90 -5.42
N GLY A 227 -11.04 8.12 -5.22
CA GLY A 227 -10.72 9.29 -6.04
C GLY A 227 -9.31 9.82 -5.75
N SER A 228 -8.92 10.88 -6.46
CA SER A 228 -7.67 11.59 -6.19
C SER A 228 -7.73 12.31 -4.85
N VAL A 229 -6.64 12.26 -4.09
CA VAL A 229 -6.45 13.10 -2.90
C VAL A 229 -5.50 14.25 -3.25
N SER A 230 -5.90 15.47 -2.92
CA SER A 230 -5.04 16.66 -2.92
C SER A 230 -4.71 17.05 -1.48
N SER A 231 -3.49 17.56 -1.24
CA SER A 231 -3.09 18.12 0.06
C SER A 231 -3.02 19.65 -0.05
N PRO A 232 -3.59 20.46 0.87
CA PRO A 232 -3.28 21.89 0.93
C PRO A 232 -1.80 22.06 1.27
N GLY A 233 -1.15 22.96 0.54
CA GLY A 233 0.30 23.09 0.54
C GLY A 233 1.02 22.21 -0.50
N GLU A 234 0.28 21.42 -1.31
CA GLU A 234 0.85 20.71 -2.46
C GLU A 234 1.31 21.70 -3.54
N ARG A 235 2.50 22.24 -3.33
CA ARG A 235 3.27 22.95 -4.34
C ARG A 235 4.00 21.90 -5.16
N LYS A 236 3.93 22.00 -6.50
CA LYS A 236 4.86 21.29 -7.37
C LYS A 236 6.23 21.96 -7.21
N PRO A 237 7.22 21.36 -6.54
CA PRO A 237 8.53 21.99 -6.41
C PRO A 237 9.17 22.07 -7.80
N ALA A 238 9.79 23.19 -8.14
CA ALA A 238 10.57 23.29 -9.37
C ALA A 238 11.75 22.33 -9.32
N ASN A 239 12.25 21.86 -10.48
CA ASN A 239 13.39 20.92 -10.52
C ASN A 239 14.64 21.47 -9.80
N SER A 240 14.80 22.80 -9.75
CA SER A 240 15.87 23.48 -9.02
C SER A 240 15.76 23.32 -7.51
N GLU A 241 14.55 23.26 -6.96
CA GLU A 241 14.25 23.13 -5.53
C GLU A 241 14.42 21.69 -5.02
N LEU A 242 14.40 20.71 -5.93
CA LEU A 242 14.62 19.31 -5.60
C LEU A 242 16.10 18.98 -5.38
N ARG A 243 17.04 19.82 -5.86
CA ARG A 243 18.47 19.62 -5.67
C ARG A 243 18.87 19.99 -4.24
N GLY A 244 19.33 19.01 -3.46
CA GLY A 244 19.87 19.21 -2.11
C GLY A 244 18.88 19.04 -0.96
N MET A 245 17.59 18.83 -1.25
CA MET A 245 16.58 18.59 -0.22
C MET A 245 16.67 17.15 0.31
N ARG A 246 16.59 16.96 1.63
CA ARG A 246 16.60 15.63 2.23
C ARG A 246 15.31 14.89 1.88
N PRO A 247 15.30 13.56 1.70
CA PRO A 247 14.10 12.82 1.27
C PRO A 247 12.88 13.02 2.18
N HIS A 248 13.10 13.22 3.49
CA HIS A 248 12.03 13.53 4.44
C HIS A 248 11.42 14.93 4.25
N GLU A 249 12.25 15.95 4.02
CA GLU A 249 11.80 17.32 3.72
C GLU A 249 11.01 17.33 2.40
N LEU A 250 11.47 16.56 1.42
CA LEU A 250 10.75 16.36 0.16
C LEU A 250 9.39 15.67 0.41
N ALA A 251 9.33 14.62 1.23
CA ALA A 251 8.07 13.96 1.56
C ALA A 251 7.06 14.89 2.24
N GLN A 252 7.51 15.78 3.12
CA GLN A 252 6.65 16.80 3.74
C GLN A 252 6.20 17.86 2.73
N ALA A 253 7.12 18.42 1.93
CA ALA A 253 6.83 19.45 0.94
C ALA A 253 5.80 18.99 -0.11
N ILE A 254 5.77 17.69 -0.40
CA ILE A 254 4.87 17.10 -1.39
C ILE A 254 3.57 16.54 -0.80
N GLY A 255 3.35 16.78 0.50
CA GLY A 255 2.13 16.43 1.21
C GLY A 255 1.96 14.93 1.42
N TYR A 256 3.04 14.18 1.67
CA TYR A 256 2.98 12.79 2.12
C TYR A 256 2.93 12.69 3.65
N PRO A 257 2.08 11.83 4.23
CA PRO A 257 1.01 11.09 3.57
C PRO A 257 -0.14 12.02 3.18
N GLY A 258 -0.74 11.82 1.99
CA GLY A 258 -1.85 12.65 1.52
C GLY A 258 -3.04 12.70 2.49
N LYS A 259 -3.94 13.68 2.34
CA LYS A 259 -5.14 13.90 3.19
C LYS A 259 -6.19 12.75 3.19
N GLN A 260 -7.31 13.00 3.87
CA GLN A 260 -8.48 12.12 3.98
C GLN A 260 -8.86 11.48 2.62
N PRO A 261 -9.13 10.17 2.59
CA PRO A 261 -9.53 9.48 1.37
C PRO A 261 -10.86 10.01 0.83
N VAL A 262 -10.91 10.27 -0.47
CA VAL A 262 -12.16 10.59 -1.18
C VAL A 262 -12.59 9.35 -1.96
N PHE A 263 -13.86 8.97 -1.86
CA PHE A 263 -14.42 7.84 -2.63
C PHE A 263 -15.13 8.34 -3.88
N ALA A 264 -15.00 7.59 -4.97
CA ALA A 264 -15.61 7.92 -6.25
C ALA A 264 -16.15 6.67 -6.95
N GLY A 265 -17.09 6.88 -7.89
CA GLY A 265 -17.56 5.81 -8.79
C GLY A 265 -16.51 5.44 -9.85
N GLN A 266 -15.62 6.37 -10.19
CA GLN A 266 -14.50 6.18 -11.10
C GLN A 266 -13.23 6.71 -10.48
N ALA A 267 -12.12 6.03 -10.71
CA ALA A 267 -10.82 6.37 -10.16
C ALA A 267 -9.95 7.10 -11.21
N PRO A 268 -9.04 8.00 -10.77
CA PRO A 268 -8.09 8.69 -11.66
C PRO A 268 -7.06 7.75 -12.32
N ALA A 269 -6.93 6.53 -11.81
CA ALA A 269 -6.17 5.43 -12.40
C ALA A 269 -6.92 4.13 -12.09
N LYS A 270 -6.93 3.16 -13.01
CA LYS A 270 -7.59 1.84 -12.89
C LYS A 270 -7.03 1.06 -11.68
N PRO A 271 -7.69 1.06 -10.50
CA PRO A 271 -7.11 0.52 -9.28
C PRO A 271 -7.40 -0.98 -9.14
N ARG A 272 -6.66 -1.64 -8.26
CA ARG A 272 -6.88 -3.04 -7.83
C ARG A 272 -7.16 -3.16 -6.33
N VAL A 273 -7.44 -2.03 -5.71
CA VAL A 273 -7.92 -1.97 -4.33
C VAL A 273 -9.31 -1.38 -4.37
N PHE A 274 -10.25 -2.09 -3.77
CA PHE A 274 -11.67 -1.79 -3.75
C PHE A 274 -12.16 -1.74 -2.31
N TYR A 275 -13.27 -1.04 -2.10
CA TYR A 275 -13.81 -0.79 -0.76
C TYR A 275 -15.31 -1.07 -0.75
N ILE A 276 -15.81 -1.81 0.23
CA ILE A 276 -17.25 -1.91 0.51
C ILE A 276 -17.58 -0.79 1.50
N LEU A 277 -18.41 0.16 1.06
CA LEU A 277 -18.86 1.25 1.93
C LEU A 277 -19.99 0.80 2.89
N PRO A 278 -20.06 1.40 4.09
CA PRO A 278 -21.15 1.18 5.04
C PRO A 278 -22.52 1.63 4.51
#